data_AF-A0A940SQD6-F1
#
_entry.id   AF-A0A940SQD6-F1
#
_cell.length_a   1.000
_cell.length_b   1.000
_cell.length_c   1.000
_cell.angle_alpha   90.00
_cell.angle_beta   90.00
_cell.angle_gamma   90.00
#
_symmetry.space_group_name_H-M   'P 1'
#
loop_
_entity.id
_entity.type
_entity.pdbx_description
1 polymer ?
#
loop_
_entity_poly.entity_id
_entity_poly.type
_entity_poly.pdbx_seq_one_letter_code
_entity_poly.pdbx_strand_id
1 'polypeptide(L)'
;MKELTCEMIRDLMPLCAEGLCSEESRKAVEEHIASCEACRRLYEQPAEAVEAVPVPDEGTAMKKVSRKMKHSKIKVVLLSIAAGLLALVLIVLSVGQVVKRDPIPSFETVAQTINVYPLVRMLTSKDYEGYVLHAANVLTDSLNEARYLQTESAQDVQLLSEAYEAAYGDTTVKSIRIRSAYSDELSLKGNSRVVISHAVIHYANGDMLDLELERDIDGLYRCEMTGSSGEGKEKLFNALRFIANHKLIIGSVVEVLMTAPTPYTEDPDLMERLPGRCKFITNSGRFSQDCAEQIAGQLQSFYEKGYTVPVCNLSEVQYDKETHELYYWIHVTASDSEGTAMLCSKMPFTYEGLHPQTEVCVYRDGCGEELAADLETLFQ
;
A
#
# COMPACT_ATOMS: atom_id res chain seq x y z
N MET A 1 48.00 -82.16 -40.70
CA MET A 1 46.56 -81.83 -40.53
C MET A 1 46.39 -81.18 -39.18
N LYS A 2 45.76 -79.99 -39.10
CA LYS A 2 45.45 -79.33 -37.83
C LYS A 2 44.29 -80.07 -37.20
N GLU A 3 44.47 -80.64 -36.01
CA GLU A 3 43.36 -81.24 -35.27
C GLU A 3 42.50 -80.13 -34.67
N LEU A 4 41.21 -80.10 -35.05
CA LEU A 4 40.22 -79.23 -34.42
C LEU A 4 39.92 -79.76 -33.01
N THR A 5 39.91 -78.86 -32.02
CA THR A 5 39.53 -79.22 -30.65
C THR A 5 38.02 -79.33 -30.52
N CYS A 6 37.53 -80.14 -29.56
CA CYS A 6 36.10 -80.28 -29.34
C CYS A 6 35.38 -78.95 -29.06
N GLU A 7 36.02 -78.00 -28.36
CA GLU A 7 35.45 -76.67 -28.11
C GLU A 7 35.24 -75.87 -29.40
N MET A 8 36.21 -75.89 -30.32
CA MET A 8 36.04 -75.25 -31.63
C MET A 8 34.91 -75.90 -32.44
N ILE A 9 34.75 -77.22 -32.34
CA ILE A 9 33.66 -77.94 -33.01
C ILE A 9 32.30 -77.52 -32.46
N ARG A 10 32.19 -77.31 -31.14
CA ARG A 10 30.95 -76.82 -30.50
C ARG A 10 30.56 -75.43 -30.97
N ASP A 11 31.52 -74.52 -31.06
CA ASP A 11 31.28 -73.15 -31.52
C ASP A 11 30.88 -73.11 -33.01
N LEU A 12 31.46 -73.99 -33.82
CA LEU A 12 31.19 -74.04 -35.26
C LEU A 12 29.91 -74.81 -35.62
N MET A 13 29.43 -75.71 -34.76
CA MET A 13 28.29 -76.59 -35.05
C MET A 13 27.00 -75.82 -35.41
N PRO A 14 26.57 -74.77 -34.68
CA PRO A 14 25.40 -73.96 -35.06
C PRO A 14 25.62 -73.20 -36.38
N LEU A 15 26.80 -72.59 -36.55
CA LEU A 15 27.14 -71.83 -37.75
C LEU A 15 27.15 -72.70 -39.00
N CYS A 16 27.62 -73.94 -38.88
CA CYS A 16 27.63 -74.90 -39.98
C CYS A 16 26.22 -75.46 -40.25
N ALA A 17 25.37 -75.63 -39.23
CA ALA A 17 23.96 -76.00 -39.39
C ALA A 17 23.14 -74.91 -40.11
N GLU A 18 23.49 -73.64 -39.90
CA GLU A 18 22.89 -72.49 -40.59
C GLU A 18 23.45 -72.25 -42.00
N GLY A 19 24.39 -73.09 -42.47
CA GLY A 19 25.01 -72.97 -43.79
C GLY A 19 25.98 -71.79 -43.94
N LEU A 20 26.44 -71.21 -42.82
CA LEU A 20 27.34 -70.06 -42.79
C LEU A 20 28.83 -70.45 -42.78
N CYS A 21 29.13 -71.74 -42.68
CA CYS A 21 30.49 -72.28 -42.80
C CYS A 21 30.91 -72.50 -44.26
N SER A 22 32.20 -72.31 -44.55
CA SER A 22 32.79 -72.76 -45.83
C SER A 22 32.75 -74.29 -45.95
N GLU A 23 32.79 -74.83 -47.17
CA GLU A 23 32.79 -76.29 -47.38
C GLU A 23 33.97 -76.99 -46.70
N GLU A 24 35.15 -76.36 -46.69
CA GLU A 24 36.34 -76.90 -46.03
C GLU A 24 36.13 -77.00 -44.50
N SER A 25 35.55 -75.97 -43.90
CA SER A 25 35.23 -75.94 -42.47
C SER A 25 34.16 -76.97 -42.12
N ARG A 26 33.12 -77.11 -42.94
CA ARG A 26 32.04 -78.08 -42.74
C ARG A 26 32.59 -79.51 -42.76
N LYS A 27 33.42 -79.84 -43.75
CA LYS A 27 34.02 -81.17 -43.88
C LYS A 27 34.89 -81.52 -42.68
N ALA A 28 35.70 -80.58 -42.19
CA ALA A 28 36.53 -80.78 -41.01
C ALA A 28 35.71 -80.97 -39.72
N VAL A 29 34.55 -80.30 -39.61
CA VAL A 29 33.61 -80.50 -38.50
C VAL A 29 32.93 -81.88 -38.57
N GLU A 30 32.46 -82.29 -39.74
CA GLU A 30 31.85 -83.61 -39.96
C GLU A 30 32.83 -84.76 -39.69
N GLU A 31 34.08 -84.65 -40.15
CA GLU A 31 35.14 -85.64 -39.89
C GLU A 31 35.41 -85.79 -38.38
N HIS A 32 35.43 -84.68 -37.62
CA HIS A 32 35.62 -84.72 -36.17
C HIS A 32 34.41 -85.31 -35.43
N ILE A 33 33.18 -84.98 -35.83
CA ILE A 33 31.95 -85.58 -35.26
C ILE A 33 31.92 -87.10 -35.52
N ALA A 34 32.43 -87.53 -36.68
CA ALA A 34 32.55 -88.95 -37.02
C ALA A 34 33.59 -89.68 -36.15
N SER A 35 34.66 -89.03 -35.70
CA SER A 35 35.71 -89.67 -34.87
C SER A 35 35.59 -89.43 -33.36
N CYS A 36 34.81 -88.45 -32.90
CA CYS A 36 34.69 -88.07 -31.49
C CYS A 36 33.28 -88.31 -30.92
N GLU A 37 33.16 -89.28 -30.00
CA GLU A 37 31.89 -89.67 -29.38
C GLU A 37 31.22 -88.52 -28.60
N ALA A 38 32.01 -87.67 -27.94
CA ALA A 38 31.50 -86.54 -27.17
C ALA A 38 30.84 -85.47 -28.08
N CYS A 39 31.45 -85.18 -29.23
CA CYS A 39 30.89 -84.23 -30.21
C CYS A 39 29.68 -84.82 -30.94
N ARG A 40 29.68 -86.14 -31.22
CA ARG A 40 28.53 -86.83 -31.82
C ARG A 40 27.28 -86.78 -30.95
N ARG A 41 27.42 -87.10 -29.66
CA ARG A 41 26.30 -87.04 -28.70
C ARG A 41 25.73 -85.63 -28.54
N LEU A 42 26.54 -84.60 -28.75
CA LEU A 42 26.08 -83.21 -28.72
C LEU A 42 25.33 -82.83 -29.99
N TYR A 43 25.81 -83.27 -31.16
CA TYR A 43 25.16 -83.03 -32.46
C TYR A 43 23.78 -83.70 -32.57
N GLU A 44 23.62 -84.88 -31.97
CA GLU A 44 22.38 -85.66 -32.02
C GLU A 44 21.33 -85.22 -30.98
N GLN A 45 21.65 -84.27 -30.08
CA GLN A 45 20.68 -83.73 -29.13
C GLN A 45 19.73 -82.73 -29.82
N PRO A 46 18.40 -82.89 -29.73
CA PRO A 46 17.46 -81.93 -30.28
C PRO A 46 17.56 -80.59 -29.53
N ALA A 47 17.74 -79.50 -30.27
CA ALA A 47 17.80 -78.15 -29.71
C ALA A 47 16.48 -77.83 -28.97
N GLU A 48 16.53 -77.74 -27.64
CA GLU A 48 15.46 -77.12 -26.87
C GLU A 48 15.35 -75.65 -27.31
N ALA A 49 14.15 -75.27 -27.76
CA ALA A 49 13.85 -73.95 -28.27
C ALA A 49 14.13 -72.89 -27.19
N VAL A 50 15.16 -72.08 -27.42
CA VAL A 50 15.43 -70.90 -26.60
C VAL A 50 14.30 -69.90 -26.83
N GLU A 51 13.48 -69.64 -25.81
CA GLU A 51 12.43 -68.62 -25.85
C GLU A 51 13.05 -67.23 -26.13
N ALA A 52 12.52 -66.55 -27.15
CA ALA A 52 12.92 -65.19 -27.50
C ALA A 52 12.47 -64.19 -26.44
N VAL A 53 13.41 -63.47 -25.83
CA VAL A 53 13.13 -62.31 -24.98
C VAL A 53 12.57 -61.18 -25.87
N PRO A 54 11.43 -60.54 -25.52
CA PRO A 54 10.87 -59.48 -26.35
C PRO A 54 11.73 -58.21 -26.25
N VAL A 55 12.30 -57.78 -27.38
CA VAL A 55 12.97 -56.48 -27.52
C VAL A 55 11.90 -55.38 -27.57
N PRO A 56 11.92 -54.37 -26.67
CA PRO A 56 10.95 -53.29 -26.71
C PRO A 56 11.19 -52.39 -27.93
N ASP A 57 10.12 -52.12 -28.68
CA ASP A 57 10.10 -51.27 -29.88
C ASP A 57 10.77 -49.90 -29.64
N GLU A 58 11.96 -49.72 -30.22
CA GLU A 58 12.84 -48.55 -30.10
C GLU A 58 12.10 -47.24 -30.43
N GLY A 59 11.06 -47.30 -31.28
CA GLY A 59 10.26 -46.15 -31.68
C GLY A 59 9.42 -45.55 -30.53
N THR A 60 9.00 -46.34 -29.54
CA THR A 60 8.15 -45.87 -28.43
C THR A 60 8.94 -45.34 -27.25
N ALA A 61 10.10 -45.93 -26.95
CA ALA A 61 11.04 -45.45 -25.94
C ALA A 61 11.61 -44.06 -26.32
N MET A 62 12.02 -43.91 -27.59
CA MET A 62 12.61 -42.66 -28.09
C MET A 62 11.58 -41.53 -28.20
N LYS A 63 10.30 -41.84 -28.48
CA LYS A 63 9.18 -40.86 -28.44
C LYS A 63 8.86 -40.40 -27.01
N LYS A 64 8.91 -41.29 -26.01
CA LYS A 64 8.70 -40.91 -24.59
C LYS A 64 9.86 -40.08 -24.05
N VAL A 65 11.10 -40.42 -24.39
CA VAL A 65 12.31 -39.66 -23.99
C VAL A 65 12.33 -38.29 -24.67
N SER A 66 12.05 -38.21 -25.97
CA SER A 66 12.01 -36.93 -26.70
C SER A 66 10.86 -36.01 -26.24
N ARG A 67 9.69 -36.55 -25.89
CA ARG A 67 8.61 -35.76 -25.25
C ARG A 67 9.03 -35.24 -23.88
N LYS A 68 9.62 -36.08 -23.01
CA LYS A 68 10.15 -35.63 -21.71
C LYS A 68 11.24 -34.56 -21.86
N MET A 69 12.14 -34.70 -22.83
CA MET A 69 13.16 -33.68 -23.14
C MET A 69 12.56 -32.38 -23.67
N LYS A 70 11.55 -32.44 -24.56
CA LYS A 70 10.84 -31.25 -25.04
C LYS A 70 10.10 -30.52 -23.91
N HIS A 71 9.39 -31.25 -23.05
CA HIS A 71 8.73 -30.67 -21.87
C HIS A 71 9.74 -30.07 -20.87
N SER A 72 10.90 -30.71 -20.66
CA SER A 72 11.97 -30.17 -19.81
C SER A 72 12.56 -28.88 -20.38
N LYS A 73 12.83 -28.81 -21.70
CA LYS A 73 13.29 -27.59 -22.37
C LYS A 73 12.27 -26.46 -22.32
N ILE A 74 10.98 -26.76 -22.52
CA ILE A 74 9.90 -25.77 -22.40
C ILE A 74 9.83 -25.24 -20.97
N LYS A 75 9.94 -26.10 -19.94
CA LYS A 75 9.97 -25.66 -18.54
C LYS A 75 11.15 -24.73 -18.26
N VAL A 76 12.35 -25.05 -18.75
CA VAL A 76 13.53 -24.19 -18.60
C VAL A 76 13.32 -22.84 -19.30
N VAL A 77 12.80 -22.83 -20.54
CA VAL A 77 12.50 -21.60 -21.26
C VAL A 77 11.48 -20.74 -20.52
N LEU A 78 10.38 -21.34 -20.05
CA LEU A 78 9.36 -20.65 -19.25
C LEU A 78 9.93 -20.09 -17.94
N LEU A 79 10.79 -20.86 -17.25
CA LEU A 79 11.48 -20.41 -16.04
C LEU A 79 12.41 -19.23 -16.34
N SER A 80 13.19 -19.27 -17.43
CA SER A 80 14.06 -18.16 -17.81
C SER A 80 13.27 -16.91 -18.21
N ILE A 81 12.12 -17.06 -18.88
CA ILE A 81 11.21 -15.94 -19.19
C ILE A 81 10.65 -15.36 -17.89
N ALA A 82 10.15 -16.20 -16.97
CA ALA A 82 9.62 -15.75 -15.69
C ALA A 82 10.70 -15.05 -14.84
N ALA A 83 11.92 -15.58 -14.79
CA ALA A 83 13.05 -14.97 -14.11
C ALA A 83 13.45 -13.63 -14.74
N GLY A 84 13.46 -13.54 -16.08
CA GLY A 84 13.72 -12.30 -16.80
C GLY A 84 12.67 -11.22 -16.54
N LEU A 85 11.38 -11.60 -16.53
CA LEU A 85 10.29 -10.69 -16.18
C LEU A 85 10.38 -10.22 -14.73
N LEU A 86 10.67 -11.12 -13.79
CA LEU A 86 10.87 -10.77 -12.38
C LEU A 86 12.05 -9.80 -12.22
N ALA A 87 13.18 -10.07 -12.87
CA ALA A 87 14.34 -9.18 -12.85
C ALA A 87 14.01 -7.79 -13.41
N LEU A 88 13.25 -7.73 -14.51
CA LEU A 88 12.78 -6.46 -15.07
C LEU A 88 11.90 -5.69 -14.08
N VAL A 89 10.94 -6.35 -13.44
CA VAL A 89 10.09 -5.72 -12.41
C VAL A 89 10.93 -5.18 -11.26
N LEU A 90 11.88 -5.97 -10.74
CA LEU A 90 12.77 -5.53 -9.67
C LEU A 90 13.61 -4.32 -10.09
N ILE A 91 14.16 -4.32 -11.30
CA ILE A 91 14.92 -3.17 -11.83
C ILE A 91 14.04 -1.93 -11.90
N VAL A 92 12.82 -2.04 -12.44
CA VAL A 92 11.89 -0.90 -12.53
C VAL A 92 11.55 -0.35 -11.15
N LEU A 93 11.21 -1.21 -10.18
CA LEU A 93 10.89 -0.79 -8.81
C LEU A 93 12.10 -0.18 -8.09
N SER A 94 13.31 -0.71 -8.30
CA SER A 94 14.55 -0.15 -7.77
C SER A 94 14.86 1.22 -8.38
N VAL A 95 14.66 1.41 -9.68
CA VAL A 95 14.79 2.71 -10.34
C VAL A 95 13.77 3.69 -9.78
N GLY A 96 12.50 3.28 -9.62
CA GLY A 96 11.47 4.11 -9.00
C GLY A 96 11.81 4.54 -7.57
N GLN A 97 12.39 3.64 -6.77
CA GLN A 97 12.81 3.91 -5.39
C GLN A 97 13.89 5.00 -5.30
N VAL A 98 14.76 5.09 -6.31
CA VAL A 98 15.84 6.08 -6.38
C VAL A 98 15.35 7.39 -6.99
N VAL A 99 14.57 7.32 -8.08
CA VAL A 99 14.13 8.50 -8.84
C VAL A 99 12.97 9.24 -8.15
N LYS A 100 12.10 8.51 -7.43
CA LYS A 100 10.94 9.04 -6.70
C LYS A 100 10.05 9.97 -7.54
N ARG A 101 9.66 9.54 -8.74
CA ARG A 101 8.92 10.38 -9.70
C ARG A 101 7.76 9.63 -10.34
N ASP A 102 6.58 10.26 -10.36
CA ASP A 102 5.44 9.80 -11.16
C ASP A 102 5.78 9.84 -12.66
N PRO A 103 5.46 8.81 -13.48
CA PRO A 103 4.67 7.61 -13.16
C PRO A 103 5.49 6.33 -12.91
N ILE A 104 6.75 6.43 -12.48
CA ILE A 104 7.60 5.25 -12.28
C ILE A 104 7.23 4.58 -10.93
N PRO A 105 6.75 3.32 -10.93
CA PRO A 105 6.41 2.64 -9.68
C PRO A 105 7.68 2.28 -8.89
N SER A 106 7.57 2.30 -7.57
CA SER A 106 8.60 1.86 -6.62
C SER A 106 8.04 0.82 -5.64
N PHE A 107 8.91 0.26 -4.80
CA PHE A 107 8.46 -0.61 -3.71
C PHE A 107 7.52 0.14 -2.76
N GLU A 108 7.80 1.42 -2.48
CA GLU A 108 6.94 2.27 -1.64
C GLU A 108 5.55 2.49 -2.27
N THR A 109 5.47 2.84 -3.55
CA THR A 109 4.17 3.07 -4.21
C THR A 109 3.34 1.79 -4.27
N VAL A 110 3.97 0.64 -4.53
CA VAL A 110 3.30 -0.67 -4.55
C VAL A 110 2.81 -1.07 -3.15
N ALA A 111 3.66 -0.93 -2.14
CA ALA A 111 3.28 -1.21 -0.75
C ALA A 111 2.11 -0.32 -0.31
N GLN A 112 2.13 0.96 -0.68
CA GLN A 112 1.03 1.87 -0.37
C GLN A 112 -0.27 1.48 -1.07
N THR A 113 -0.22 1.08 -2.34
CA THR A 113 -1.42 0.55 -3.02
C THR A 113 -1.98 -0.69 -2.32
N ILE A 114 -1.12 -1.62 -1.90
CA ILE A 114 -1.51 -2.84 -1.17
C ILE A 114 -2.17 -2.49 0.17
N ASN A 115 -1.69 -1.45 0.85
CA ASN A 115 -2.21 -1.01 2.14
C ASN A 115 -3.54 -0.26 2.04
N VAL A 116 -3.70 0.58 1.01
CA VAL A 116 -4.89 1.41 0.77
C VAL A 116 -6.05 0.60 0.19
N TYR A 117 -5.77 -0.42 -0.63
CA TYR A 117 -6.82 -1.19 -1.29
C TYR A 117 -7.82 -1.85 -0.31
N PRO A 118 -7.38 -2.52 0.78
CA PRO A 118 -8.28 -3.06 1.81
C PRO A 118 -9.14 -1.98 2.48
N LEU A 119 -8.58 -0.82 2.82
CA LEU A 119 -9.32 0.29 3.44
C LEU A 119 -10.51 0.71 2.57
N VAL A 120 -10.24 0.98 1.30
CA VAL A 120 -11.28 1.42 0.35
C VAL A 120 -12.32 0.34 0.14
N ARG A 121 -11.90 -0.94 0.09
CA ARG A 121 -12.81 -2.08 -0.02
C ARG A 121 -13.71 -2.21 1.21
N MET A 122 -13.15 -2.19 2.41
CA MET A 122 -13.89 -2.30 3.67
C MET A 122 -14.91 -1.17 3.81
N LEU A 123 -14.50 0.08 3.54
CA LEU A 123 -15.38 1.24 3.55
C LEU A 123 -16.56 1.06 2.58
N THR A 124 -16.28 0.71 1.33
CA THR A 124 -17.30 0.56 0.29
C THR A 124 -18.18 -0.68 0.45
N SER A 125 -17.69 -1.71 1.12
CA SER A 125 -18.48 -2.90 1.50
C SER A 125 -19.21 -2.75 2.83
N LYS A 126 -19.13 -1.59 3.48
CA LYS A 126 -19.74 -1.30 4.78
C LYS A 126 -19.20 -2.18 5.92
N ASP A 127 -17.96 -2.65 5.79
CA ASP A 127 -17.21 -3.33 6.85
C ASP A 127 -16.44 -2.29 7.67
N TYR A 128 -17.18 -1.52 8.47
CA TYR A 128 -16.61 -0.40 9.22
C TYR A 128 -15.71 -0.87 10.38
N GLU A 129 -16.02 -2.02 10.98
CA GLU A 129 -15.17 -2.64 12.02
C GLU A 129 -13.82 -3.06 11.43
N GLY A 130 -13.84 -3.76 10.28
CA GLY A 130 -12.63 -4.09 9.54
C GLY A 130 -11.85 -2.85 9.12
N TYR A 131 -12.54 -1.80 8.66
CA TYR A 131 -11.91 -0.52 8.32
C TYR A 131 -11.16 0.08 9.51
N VAL A 132 -11.82 0.27 10.66
CA VAL A 132 -11.22 0.90 11.84
C VAL A 132 -10.04 0.10 12.36
N LEU A 133 -10.15 -1.24 12.39
CA LEU A 133 -9.06 -2.13 12.80
C LEU A 133 -7.89 -2.13 11.80
N HIS A 134 -8.15 -2.07 10.50
CA HIS A 134 -7.09 -2.02 9.50
C HIS A 134 -6.43 -0.65 9.46
N ALA A 135 -7.23 0.42 9.58
CA ALA A 135 -6.76 1.80 9.73
C ALA A 135 -5.84 1.95 10.95
N ALA A 136 -6.19 1.33 12.09
CA ALA A 136 -5.32 1.22 13.25
C ALA A 136 -3.91 0.76 12.89
N ASN A 137 -3.83 -0.37 12.19
CA ASN A 137 -2.57 -1.08 11.96
C ASN A 137 -1.75 -0.47 10.83
N VAL A 138 -2.43 0.14 9.85
CA VAL A 138 -1.79 0.64 8.62
C VAL A 138 -1.54 2.14 8.67
N LEU A 139 -2.42 2.91 9.32
CA LEU A 139 -2.36 4.37 9.38
C LEU A 139 -1.76 4.88 10.69
N THR A 140 -1.71 4.08 11.76
CA THR A 140 -1.12 4.49 13.05
C THR A 140 0.17 3.73 13.36
N ASP A 141 1.21 4.46 13.77
CA ASP A 141 2.43 3.87 14.30
C ASP A 141 2.21 3.33 15.73
N SER A 142 2.97 2.32 16.11
CA SER A 142 3.01 1.47 17.32
C SER A 142 2.80 2.05 18.75
N LEU A 143 2.53 3.36 18.94
CA LEU A 143 2.39 3.97 20.28
C LEU A 143 0.93 4.15 20.76
N ASN A 144 -0.07 3.71 19.99
CA ASN A 144 -1.49 3.83 20.37
C ASN A 144 -2.06 2.64 21.17
N GLU A 145 -1.20 1.85 21.84
CA GLU A 145 -1.64 0.75 22.72
C GLU A 145 -2.63 1.22 23.81
N ALA A 146 -2.67 2.51 24.13
CA ALA A 146 -3.56 3.06 25.16
C ALA A 146 -5.02 3.32 24.71
N ARG A 147 -5.31 3.48 23.40
CA ARG A 147 -6.67 3.80 22.89
C ARG A 147 -7.41 2.65 22.21
N TYR A 148 -6.75 1.58 21.75
CA TYR A 148 -7.45 0.41 21.22
C TYR A 148 -8.05 -0.49 22.32
N LEU A 149 -8.73 0.14 23.27
CA LEU A 149 -9.70 -0.50 24.15
C LEU A 149 -10.99 -0.70 23.34
N GLN A 150 -11.64 -1.85 23.47
CA GLN A 150 -12.79 -2.27 22.64
C GLN A 150 -13.95 -1.25 22.55
N THR A 151 -14.07 -0.36 23.52
CA THR A 151 -15.12 0.67 23.59
C THR A 151 -14.91 1.82 22.61
N GLU A 152 -13.67 2.28 22.38
CA GLU A 152 -13.42 3.41 21.46
C GLU A 152 -13.55 2.97 19.99
N SER A 153 -13.13 1.74 19.66
CA SER A 153 -13.37 1.17 18.33
C SER A 153 -14.86 1.09 17.98
N ALA A 154 -15.74 0.86 18.96
CA ALA A 154 -17.18 0.83 18.72
C ALA A 154 -17.75 2.21 18.37
N GLN A 155 -17.23 3.27 19.00
CA GLN A 155 -17.63 4.66 18.71
C GLN A 155 -17.16 5.09 17.31
N ASP A 156 -15.91 4.79 16.96
CA ASP A 156 -15.37 5.11 15.62
C ASP A 156 -16.12 4.35 14.51
N VAL A 157 -16.49 3.09 14.77
CA VAL A 157 -17.31 2.29 13.87
C VAL A 157 -18.70 2.90 13.67
N GLN A 158 -19.35 3.30 14.77
CA GLN A 158 -20.68 3.93 14.69
C GLN A 158 -20.61 5.25 13.92
N LEU A 159 -19.65 6.11 14.25
CA LEU A 159 -19.42 7.40 13.59
C LEU A 159 -19.22 7.22 12.08
N LEU A 160 -18.28 6.35 11.69
CA LEU A 160 -17.98 6.10 10.29
C LEU A 160 -19.19 5.54 9.55
N SER A 161 -19.92 4.62 10.19
CA SER A 161 -21.14 4.05 9.64
C SER A 161 -22.19 5.13 9.37
N GLU A 162 -22.54 5.93 10.38
CA GLU A 162 -23.56 6.97 10.26
C GLU A 162 -23.17 8.02 9.20
N ALA A 163 -21.91 8.43 9.17
CA ALA A 163 -21.40 9.41 8.22
C ALA A 163 -21.39 8.87 6.78
N TYR A 164 -20.96 7.61 6.57
CA TYR A 164 -20.95 7.00 5.25
C TYR A 164 -22.37 6.74 4.73
N GLU A 165 -23.29 6.27 5.58
CA GLU A 165 -24.70 6.08 5.19
C GLU A 165 -25.37 7.42 4.85
N ALA A 166 -25.06 8.51 5.57
CA ALA A 166 -25.57 9.84 5.24
C ALA A 166 -25.02 10.38 3.91
N ALA A 167 -23.79 10.03 3.55
CA ALA A 167 -23.14 10.51 2.33
C ALA A 167 -23.51 9.67 1.08
N TYR A 168 -23.55 8.34 1.23
CA TYR A 168 -23.59 7.38 0.11
C TYR A 168 -24.47 6.15 0.38
N GLY A 169 -25.31 6.16 1.43
CA GLY A 169 -26.12 5.00 1.82
C GLY A 169 -27.21 4.61 0.83
N ASP A 170 -27.69 5.55 0.02
CA ASP A 170 -28.74 5.37 -0.99
C ASP A 170 -28.22 4.99 -2.38
N THR A 171 -26.90 4.87 -2.53
CA THR A 171 -26.24 4.57 -3.80
C THR A 171 -25.35 3.34 -3.71
N THR A 172 -24.86 2.87 -4.86
CA THR A 172 -23.97 1.70 -4.94
C THR A 172 -22.71 2.04 -5.69
N VAL A 173 -21.63 1.33 -5.36
CA VAL A 173 -20.34 1.52 -6.02
C VAL A 173 -20.37 0.93 -7.42
N LYS A 174 -20.08 1.77 -8.42
CA LYS A 174 -19.96 1.40 -9.82
C LYS A 174 -18.54 0.93 -10.16
N SER A 175 -17.53 1.64 -9.66
CA SER A 175 -16.12 1.29 -9.88
C SER A 175 -15.21 1.96 -8.87
N ILE A 176 -14.08 1.31 -8.56
CA ILE A 176 -13.03 1.83 -7.69
C ILE A 176 -11.73 1.87 -8.51
N ARG A 177 -11.02 3.00 -8.46
CA ARG A 177 -9.68 3.16 -9.05
C ARG A 177 -8.73 3.65 -7.97
N ILE A 178 -7.62 2.96 -7.81
CA ILE A 178 -6.58 3.36 -6.84
C ILE A 178 -5.28 3.56 -7.61
N ARG A 179 -4.64 4.69 -7.40
CA ARG A 179 -3.31 5.00 -7.94
C ARG A 179 -2.45 5.59 -6.84
N SER A 180 -1.29 4.97 -6.62
CA SER A 180 -0.26 5.49 -5.71
C SER A 180 0.93 6.02 -6.51
N ALA A 181 1.40 7.21 -6.19
CA ALA A 181 2.52 7.86 -6.86
C ALA A 181 3.29 8.79 -5.91
N TYR A 182 4.51 9.17 -6.28
CA TYR A 182 5.22 10.23 -5.57
C TYR A 182 4.59 11.59 -5.90
N SER A 183 4.31 12.36 -4.86
CA SER A 183 3.92 13.76 -4.98
C SER A 183 5.13 14.64 -5.31
N ASP A 184 4.88 15.78 -5.93
CA ASP A 184 5.86 16.87 -6.00
C ASP A 184 5.93 17.66 -4.68
N GLU A 185 4.99 17.43 -3.76
CA GLU A 185 5.02 17.95 -2.40
C GLU A 185 6.11 17.27 -1.55
N LEU A 186 6.68 18.04 -0.63
CA LEU A 186 7.68 17.57 0.33
C LEU A 186 6.98 17.16 1.62
N SER A 187 7.50 16.09 2.24
CA SER A 187 7.15 15.67 3.60
C SER A 187 7.15 16.84 4.57
N LEU A 188 6.32 16.80 5.62
CA LEU A 188 6.25 17.83 6.65
C LEU A 188 7.61 18.09 7.32
N LYS A 189 8.42 17.04 7.50
CA LYS A 189 9.79 17.14 8.04
C LYS A 189 10.85 17.60 7.03
N GLY A 190 10.42 18.02 5.84
CA GLY A 190 11.18 18.72 4.81
C GLY A 190 12.48 18.03 4.41
N ASN A 191 12.43 17.16 3.40
CA ASN A 191 13.54 16.85 2.45
C ASN A 191 13.28 15.61 1.58
N SER A 192 12.13 14.94 1.70
CA SER A 192 11.79 13.83 0.80
C SER A 192 10.41 14.00 0.18
N ARG A 193 10.26 13.50 -1.05
CA ARG A 193 8.95 13.32 -1.68
C ARG A 193 8.14 12.29 -0.91
N VAL A 194 6.86 12.60 -0.70
CA VAL A 194 5.88 11.69 -0.10
C VAL A 194 5.19 10.86 -1.17
N VAL A 195 4.63 9.72 -0.77
CA VAL A 195 3.79 8.92 -1.65
C VAL A 195 2.33 9.18 -1.30
N ILE A 196 1.54 9.49 -2.32
CA ILE A 196 0.11 9.78 -2.21
C ILE A 196 -0.66 8.72 -2.99
N SER A 197 -1.77 8.26 -2.42
CA SER A 197 -2.75 7.41 -3.08
C SER A 197 -4.03 8.18 -3.33
N HIS A 198 -4.46 8.25 -4.58
CA HIS A 198 -5.84 8.64 -4.92
C HIS A 198 -6.68 7.39 -5.08
N ALA A 199 -7.70 7.26 -4.25
CA ALA A 199 -8.70 6.22 -4.31
C ALA A 199 -10.04 6.81 -4.74
N VAL A 200 -10.28 6.79 -6.05
CA VAL A 200 -11.47 7.35 -6.69
C VAL A 200 -12.56 6.28 -6.75
N ILE A 201 -13.65 6.51 -6.03
CA ILE A 201 -14.85 5.68 -6.00
C ILE A 201 -15.92 6.39 -6.82
N HIS A 202 -16.41 5.73 -7.86
CA HIS A 202 -17.54 6.20 -8.65
C HIS A 202 -18.81 5.48 -8.22
N TYR A 203 -19.88 6.22 -8.00
CA TYR A 203 -21.18 5.71 -7.58
C TYR A 203 -22.19 5.65 -8.73
N ALA A 204 -23.24 4.85 -8.57
CA ALA A 204 -24.26 4.61 -9.59
C ALA A 204 -25.11 5.85 -9.90
N ASN A 205 -25.33 6.71 -8.89
CA ASN A 205 -26.03 8.00 -9.01
C ASN A 205 -25.20 9.09 -9.73
N GLY A 206 -23.96 8.79 -10.13
CA GLY A 206 -23.07 9.74 -10.81
C GLY A 206 -22.11 10.47 -9.87
N ASP A 207 -22.27 10.30 -8.55
CA ASP A 207 -21.36 10.87 -7.57
C ASP A 207 -19.96 10.23 -7.62
N MET A 208 -19.00 10.97 -7.11
CA MET A 208 -17.61 10.55 -6.99
C MET A 208 -17.06 10.95 -5.62
N LEU A 209 -16.31 10.03 -5.02
CA LEU A 209 -15.54 10.22 -3.81
C LEU A 209 -14.07 9.97 -4.16
N ASP A 210 -13.22 10.98 -4.05
CA ASP A 210 -11.77 10.79 -4.14
C ASP A 210 -11.17 10.89 -2.73
N LEU A 211 -10.60 9.77 -2.28
CA LEU A 211 -9.86 9.70 -1.02
C LEU A 211 -8.37 9.81 -1.35
N GLU A 212 -7.76 10.88 -0.86
CA GLU A 212 -6.34 11.10 -0.94
C GLU A 212 -5.67 10.61 0.35
N LEU A 213 -4.82 9.59 0.24
CA LEU A 213 -4.06 9.03 1.37
C LEU A 213 -2.57 9.29 1.17
N GLU A 214 -2.04 10.28 1.88
CA GLU A 214 -0.62 10.65 1.89
C GLU A 214 0.09 9.88 2.99
N ARG A 215 1.21 9.21 2.69
CA ARG A 215 2.08 8.57 3.69
C ARG A 215 3.33 9.44 3.91
N ASP A 216 3.47 10.01 5.10
CA ASP A 216 4.66 10.76 5.50
C ASP A 216 5.81 9.80 5.89
N ILE A 217 7.03 10.34 6.01
CA ILE A 217 8.29 9.60 6.28
C ILE A 217 8.20 8.80 7.60
N ASP A 218 7.47 9.30 8.58
CA ASP A 218 7.27 8.62 9.87
C ASP A 218 6.24 7.48 9.79
N GLY A 219 5.72 7.18 8.59
CA GLY A 219 4.74 6.13 8.36
C GLY A 219 3.30 6.54 8.67
N LEU A 220 3.08 7.79 9.06
CA LEU A 220 1.75 8.32 9.36
C LEU A 220 1.00 8.69 8.09
N TYR A 221 -0.30 8.42 8.06
CA TYR A 221 -1.13 8.68 6.89
C TYR A 221 -2.10 9.85 7.10
N ARG A 222 -2.07 10.84 6.20
CA ARG A 222 -3.13 11.85 6.09
C ARG A 222 -4.22 11.31 5.16
N CYS A 223 -5.48 11.46 5.55
CA CYS A 223 -6.63 11.20 4.67
C CYS A 223 -7.33 12.53 4.37
N GLU A 224 -7.38 12.90 3.09
CA GLU A 224 -8.17 14.02 2.58
C GLU A 224 -9.23 13.52 1.61
N MET A 225 -10.31 14.29 1.47
CA MET A 225 -11.43 13.96 0.58
C MET A 225 -11.70 15.14 -0.34
N THR A 226 -11.71 14.91 -1.65
CA THR A 226 -12.10 15.93 -2.63
C THR A 226 -13.45 15.60 -3.27
N GLY A 227 -14.24 16.65 -3.57
CA GLY A 227 -15.61 16.52 -4.11
C GLY A 227 -16.75 16.75 -3.11
N SER A 228 -16.48 17.43 -1.99
CA SER A 228 -17.42 17.67 -0.89
C SER A 228 -18.37 18.84 -1.16
N SER A 229 -19.60 18.54 -1.55
CA SER A 229 -20.72 19.46 -1.34
C SER A 229 -21.91 18.68 -0.78
N GLY A 230 -22.36 19.06 0.42
CA GLY A 230 -23.50 18.46 1.11
C GLY A 230 -23.15 17.93 2.50
N GLU A 231 -24.07 18.12 3.44
CA GLU A 231 -23.90 17.85 4.88
C GLU A 231 -23.41 16.41 5.18
N GLY A 232 -23.98 15.40 4.51
CA GLY A 232 -23.56 14.01 4.70
C GLY A 232 -22.11 13.75 4.28
N LYS A 233 -21.66 14.34 3.16
CA LYS A 233 -20.29 14.19 2.66
C LYS A 233 -19.29 14.90 3.57
N GLU A 234 -19.66 16.05 4.14
CA GLU A 234 -18.83 16.75 5.11
C GLU A 234 -18.65 15.95 6.41
N LYS A 235 -19.73 15.35 6.94
CA LYS A 235 -19.64 14.43 8.09
C LYS A 235 -18.72 13.25 7.80
N LEU A 236 -18.78 12.69 6.59
CA LEU A 236 -17.89 11.60 6.18
C LEU A 236 -16.43 12.05 6.09
N PHE A 237 -16.16 13.21 5.50
CA PHE A 237 -14.81 13.79 5.46
C PHE A 237 -14.23 13.93 6.87
N ASN A 238 -15.00 14.52 7.77
CA ASN A 238 -14.65 14.74 9.16
C ASN A 238 -14.38 13.42 9.91
N ALA A 239 -15.26 12.42 9.76
CA ALA A 239 -15.07 11.10 10.35
C ALA A 239 -13.80 10.40 9.84
N LEU A 240 -13.57 10.37 8.52
CA LEU A 240 -12.39 9.74 7.93
C LEU A 240 -11.10 10.45 8.36
N ARG A 241 -11.11 11.78 8.45
CA ARG A 241 -9.98 12.58 8.91
C ARG A 241 -9.69 12.32 10.38
N PHE A 242 -10.72 12.24 11.22
CA PHE A 242 -10.59 11.92 12.65
C PHE A 242 -9.95 10.54 12.86
N ILE A 243 -10.44 9.52 12.14
CA ILE A 243 -9.93 8.15 12.21
C ILE A 243 -8.51 8.02 11.64
N ALA A 244 -8.18 8.75 10.57
CA ALA A 244 -6.86 8.67 9.93
C ALA A 244 -5.77 9.44 10.67
N ASN A 245 -6.07 10.62 11.22
CA ASN A 245 -5.06 11.54 11.76
C ASN A 245 -4.75 11.36 13.25
N HIS A 246 -5.01 10.20 13.85
CA HIS A 246 -4.77 9.97 15.28
C HIS A 246 -3.31 10.21 15.75
N LYS A 247 -2.34 10.35 14.84
CA LYS A 247 -0.94 10.66 15.14
C LYS A 247 -0.30 11.80 14.33
N LEU A 248 -0.95 12.36 13.31
CA LEU A 248 -0.39 13.45 12.49
C LEU A 248 -0.67 14.82 13.10
N ILE A 249 -0.04 15.09 14.25
CA ILE A 249 0.07 16.44 14.82
C ILE A 249 1.51 16.76 15.14
N ILE A 250 2.38 16.65 14.14
CA ILE A 250 3.69 17.30 14.21
C ILE A 250 4.01 17.83 12.80
N GLY A 251 4.05 19.16 12.67
CA GLY A 251 5.03 19.78 11.77
C GLY A 251 4.56 20.42 10.48
N SER A 252 3.37 21.04 10.38
CA SER A 252 3.12 21.95 9.26
C SER A 252 2.97 23.39 9.73
N VAL A 253 3.83 24.23 9.18
CA VAL A 253 3.85 25.70 9.22
C VAL A 253 2.51 26.33 8.77
N VAL A 254 1.58 25.52 8.23
CA VAL A 254 0.26 25.92 7.69
C VAL A 254 -0.77 26.21 8.78
N GLU A 255 -0.58 25.71 10.01
CA GLU A 255 -1.50 25.99 11.12
C GLU A 255 -1.17 27.23 11.94
N VAL A 256 -0.31 28.08 11.40
CA VAL A 256 -0.45 29.50 11.70
C VAL A 256 -1.82 29.88 11.13
N LEU A 257 -2.85 29.81 11.97
CA LEU A 257 -4.10 30.57 11.87
C LEU A 257 -3.71 31.88 11.21
N MET A 258 -3.93 32.06 9.90
CA MET A 258 -3.09 33.01 9.14
C MET A 258 -3.21 34.38 9.79
N THR A 259 -2.17 34.77 10.55
CA THR A 259 -2.24 35.94 11.43
C THR A 259 -1.98 37.24 10.65
N ALA A 260 -1.77 37.08 9.34
CA ALA A 260 -1.85 38.12 8.34
C ALA A 260 -2.99 37.79 7.37
N PRO A 261 -3.79 38.78 6.97
CA PRO A 261 -4.85 38.56 6.00
C PRO A 261 -4.26 38.15 4.65
N THR A 262 -4.84 37.13 4.01
CA THR A 262 -4.43 36.77 2.65
C THR A 262 -5.07 37.71 1.62
N PRO A 263 -4.33 38.13 0.59
CA PRO A 263 -4.95 38.75 -0.57
C PRO A 263 -5.86 37.70 -1.23
N TYR A 264 -7.12 38.07 -1.45
CA TYR A 264 -8.15 37.15 -1.97
C TYR A 264 -7.90 36.74 -3.44
N THR A 265 -6.88 37.29 -4.10
CA THR A 265 -6.50 36.99 -5.48
C THR A 265 -5.10 37.55 -5.81
N GLU A 266 -4.37 36.89 -6.73
CA GLU A 266 -3.12 37.41 -7.32
C GLU A 266 -3.37 38.34 -8.53
N ASP A 267 -4.62 38.52 -8.95
CA ASP A 267 -5.01 39.38 -10.08
C ASP A 267 -5.03 40.87 -9.67
N PRO A 268 -4.13 41.71 -10.25
CA PRO A 268 -4.02 43.13 -9.91
C PRO A 268 -5.29 43.95 -10.22
N ASP A 269 -6.03 43.59 -11.28
CA ASP A 269 -7.22 44.34 -11.71
C ASP A 269 -8.42 44.06 -10.80
N LEU A 270 -8.49 42.86 -10.21
CA LEU A 270 -9.48 42.52 -9.18
C LEU A 270 -9.14 43.15 -7.82
N MET A 271 -7.85 43.32 -7.50
CA MET A 271 -7.38 44.01 -6.29
C MET A 271 -7.78 45.49 -6.29
N GLU A 272 -7.71 46.17 -7.43
CA GLU A 272 -8.10 47.59 -7.56
C GLU A 272 -9.62 47.80 -7.47
N ARG A 273 -10.42 46.79 -7.87
CA ARG A 273 -11.90 46.81 -7.80
C ARG A 273 -12.46 46.37 -6.45
N LEU A 274 -11.63 45.82 -5.57
CA LEU A 274 -11.99 45.35 -4.22
C LEU A 274 -11.06 45.95 -3.14
N PRO A 275 -10.96 47.30 -3.04
CA PRO A 275 -10.14 47.91 -2.01
C PRO A 275 -10.69 47.56 -0.62
N GLY A 276 -9.88 46.87 0.21
CA GLY A 276 -10.20 46.61 1.61
C GLY A 276 -10.70 45.21 1.98
N ARG A 277 -10.56 44.17 1.14
CA ARG A 277 -10.94 42.79 1.51
C ARG A 277 -9.73 41.88 1.73
N CYS A 278 -8.89 42.27 2.67
CA CYS A 278 -7.99 41.36 3.37
C CYS A 278 -8.85 40.58 4.38
N LYS A 279 -9.05 39.27 4.17
CA LYS A 279 -9.82 38.43 5.12
C LYS A 279 -8.86 37.49 5.84
N PHE A 280 -8.97 37.39 7.16
CA PHE A 280 -8.38 36.28 7.89
C PHE A 280 -9.09 34.98 7.46
N ILE A 281 -8.32 34.01 6.99
CA ILE A 281 -8.83 32.68 6.66
C ILE A 281 -8.08 31.68 7.53
N THR A 282 -8.82 30.91 8.31
CA THR A 282 -8.26 29.80 9.07
C THR A 282 -8.28 28.57 8.17
N ASN A 283 -7.19 28.29 7.46
CA ASN A 283 -7.09 27.09 6.61
C ASN A 283 -6.67 25.84 7.42
N SER A 284 -6.89 25.85 8.73
CA SER A 284 -6.66 24.66 9.55
C SER A 284 -7.87 23.77 9.43
N GLY A 285 -7.71 22.61 8.78
CA GLY A 285 -8.71 21.55 8.79
C GLY A 285 -8.88 20.87 10.16
N ARG A 286 -8.32 21.44 11.25
CA ARG A 286 -8.53 20.91 12.60
C ARG A 286 -9.69 21.59 13.30
N PHE A 287 -9.95 22.88 13.09
CA PHE A 287 -11.11 23.53 13.67
C PHE A 287 -12.39 23.07 12.99
N SER A 288 -13.49 23.01 13.77
CA SER A 288 -14.81 22.94 13.17
C SER A 288 -15.06 24.19 12.32
N GLN A 289 -15.93 24.10 11.31
CA GLN A 289 -16.21 25.23 10.42
C GLN A 289 -16.68 26.46 11.22
N ASP A 290 -17.60 26.28 12.17
CA ASP A 290 -18.12 27.36 13.01
C ASP A 290 -17.01 28.04 13.81
N CYS A 291 -16.13 27.24 14.43
CA CYS A 291 -14.99 27.74 15.19
C CYS A 291 -13.99 28.49 14.30
N ALA A 292 -13.67 27.93 13.14
CA ALA A 292 -12.83 28.55 12.12
C ALA A 292 -13.38 29.92 11.68
N GLU A 293 -14.68 30.00 11.36
CA GLU A 293 -15.33 31.24 10.95
C GLU A 293 -15.38 32.29 12.07
N GLN A 294 -15.65 31.86 13.30
CA GLN A 294 -15.65 32.73 14.48
C GLN A 294 -14.27 33.32 14.75
N ILE A 295 -13.23 32.49 14.79
CA ILE A 295 -11.85 32.97 15.03
C ILE A 295 -11.42 33.91 13.90
N ALA A 296 -11.72 33.59 12.64
CA ALA A 296 -11.45 34.47 11.51
C ALA A 296 -12.11 35.85 11.66
N GLY A 297 -13.38 35.88 12.10
CA GLY A 297 -14.11 37.13 12.34
C GLY A 297 -13.51 37.95 13.47
N GLN A 298 -13.09 37.32 14.57
CA GLN A 298 -12.51 38.03 15.71
C GLN A 298 -11.08 38.50 15.44
N LEU A 299 -10.25 37.71 14.75
CA LEU A 299 -8.92 38.17 14.32
C LEU A 299 -8.99 39.39 13.39
N GLN A 300 -10.01 39.47 12.54
CA GLN A 300 -10.27 40.66 11.73
C GLN A 300 -10.52 41.90 12.62
N SER A 301 -11.36 41.77 13.65
CA SER A 301 -11.61 42.84 14.63
C SER A 301 -10.34 43.26 15.37
N PHE A 302 -9.49 42.31 15.76
CA PHE A 302 -8.22 42.59 16.43
C PHE A 302 -7.30 43.44 15.55
N TYR A 303 -7.19 43.10 14.27
CA TYR A 303 -6.39 43.86 13.32
C TYR A 303 -6.94 45.29 13.12
N GLU A 304 -8.26 45.45 13.05
CA GLU A 304 -8.92 46.76 12.95
C GLU A 304 -8.69 47.64 14.18
N LYS A 305 -8.54 47.03 15.36
CA LYS A 305 -8.13 47.71 16.60
C LYS A 305 -6.63 48.02 16.69
N GLY A 306 -5.84 47.59 15.70
CA GLY A 306 -4.40 47.82 15.64
C GLY A 306 -3.56 46.81 16.43
N TYR A 307 -4.15 45.69 16.84
CA TYR A 307 -3.41 44.61 17.49
C TYR A 307 -2.64 43.77 16.47
N THR A 308 -1.61 43.10 16.95
CA THR A 308 -0.88 42.08 16.19
C THR A 308 -1.01 40.73 16.88
N VAL A 309 -1.08 39.64 16.11
CA VAL A 309 -1.14 38.27 16.63
C VAL A 309 0.10 37.52 16.13
N PRO A 310 1.27 37.70 16.75
CA PRO A 310 2.51 37.13 16.23
C PRO A 310 2.60 35.61 16.37
N VAL A 311 1.86 35.00 17.30
CA VAL A 311 1.97 33.57 17.62
C VAL A 311 0.58 32.96 17.84
N CYS A 312 0.32 31.86 17.14
CA CYS A 312 -0.78 30.96 17.42
C CYS A 312 -0.27 29.52 17.29
N ASN A 313 -0.15 28.82 18.42
CA ASN A 313 0.43 27.48 18.48
C ASN A 313 -0.56 26.49 19.11
N LEU A 314 -0.61 25.28 18.54
CA LEU A 314 -1.23 24.12 19.16
C LEU A 314 -0.13 23.23 19.78
N SER A 315 -0.41 22.65 20.95
CA SER A 315 0.47 21.65 21.57
C SER A 315 0.50 20.34 20.79
N GLU A 316 1.28 19.37 21.25
CA GLU A 316 1.03 17.96 20.90
C GLU A 316 -0.33 17.53 21.45
N VAL A 317 -0.96 16.54 20.81
CA VAL A 317 -2.21 15.96 21.28
C VAL A 317 -2.01 15.32 22.66
N GLN A 318 -2.94 15.59 23.57
CA GLN A 318 -2.96 15.01 24.90
C GLN A 318 -4.23 14.17 25.07
N TYR A 319 -4.16 13.18 25.96
CA TYR A 319 -5.29 12.34 26.32
C TYR A 319 -5.65 12.56 27.78
N ASP A 320 -6.90 12.92 28.01
CA ASP A 320 -7.48 13.03 29.34
C ASP A 320 -8.04 11.67 29.76
N LYS A 321 -7.44 11.07 30.80
CA LYS A 321 -7.83 9.73 31.26
C LYS A 321 -9.15 9.71 32.02
N GLU A 322 -9.60 10.85 32.55
CA GLU A 322 -10.83 10.94 33.33
C GLU A 322 -12.04 11.14 32.43
N THR A 323 -11.91 12.00 31.43
CA THR A 323 -12.97 12.29 30.45
C THR A 323 -12.90 11.40 29.21
N HIS A 324 -11.79 10.69 29.02
CA HIS A 324 -11.50 9.91 27.81
C HIS A 324 -11.45 10.74 26.52
N GLU A 325 -11.10 12.03 26.65
CA GLU A 325 -11.05 12.98 25.53
C GLU A 325 -9.62 13.20 25.02
N LEU A 326 -9.47 13.32 23.70
CA LEU A 326 -8.27 13.92 23.10
C LEU A 326 -8.42 15.43 23.07
N TYR A 327 -7.34 16.14 23.30
CA TYR A 327 -7.35 17.60 23.26
C TYR A 327 -5.98 18.17 22.91
N TYR A 328 -5.98 19.45 22.56
CA TYR A 328 -4.79 20.28 22.41
C TYR A 328 -4.85 21.44 23.38
N TRP A 329 -3.70 21.97 23.75
CA TRP A 329 -3.62 23.33 24.25
C TRP A 329 -3.41 24.27 23.06
N ILE A 330 -4.23 25.31 22.96
CA ILE A 330 -3.96 26.43 22.08
C ILE A 330 -3.36 27.58 22.87
N HIS A 331 -2.31 28.18 22.30
CA HIS A 331 -1.65 29.37 22.82
C HIS A 331 -1.72 30.46 21.76
N VAL A 332 -2.43 31.56 22.06
CA VAL A 332 -2.53 32.73 21.18
C VAL A 332 -1.87 33.90 21.87
N THR A 333 -0.82 34.45 21.27
CA THR A 333 -0.18 35.68 21.74
C THR A 333 -0.63 36.83 20.85
N ALA A 334 -1.17 37.88 21.48
CA ALA A 334 -1.51 39.13 20.85
C ALA A 334 -0.72 40.28 21.49
N SER A 335 -0.55 41.38 20.77
CA SER A 335 0.22 42.54 21.23
C SER A 335 -0.39 43.85 20.73
N ASP A 336 -0.39 44.85 21.59
CA ASP A 336 -0.75 46.24 21.29
C ASP A 336 0.51 47.13 21.34
N SER A 337 0.34 48.45 21.41
CA SER A 337 1.48 49.38 21.53
C SER A 337 2.16 49.38 22.91
N GLU A 338 1.53 48.82 23.94
CA GLU A 338 1.97 48.89 25.34
C GLU A 338 2.64 47.59 25.80
N GLY A 339 2.15 46.44 25.32
CA GLY A 339 2.69 45.14 25.70
C GLY A 339 1.98 43.97 25.02
N THR A 340 2.00 42.81 25.69
CA THR A 340 1.50 41.55 25.15
C THR A 340 0.50 40.87 26.06
N ALA A 341 -0.40 40.10 25.47
CA ALA A 341 -1.31 39.19 26.17
C ALA A 341 -1.20 37.81 25.54
N MET A 342 -1.28 36.76 26.35
CA MET A 342 -1.29 35.37 25.90
C MET A 342 -2.51 34.65 26.45
N LEU A 343 -3.34 34.14 25.55
CA LEU A 343 -4.42 33.22 25.87
C LEU A 343 -3.93 31.79 25.81
N CYS A 344 -4.36 31.00 26.78
CA CYS A 344 -4.23 29.55 26.83
C CYS A 344 -5.62 28.94 26.98
N SER A 345 -6.00 28.00 26.11
CA SER A 345 -7.28 27.28 26.21
C SER A 345 -7.13 25.82 25.83
N LYS A 346 -7.94 24.96 26.48
CA LYS A 346 -8.07 23.54 26.13
C LYS A 346 -9.02 23.42 24.94
N MET A 347 -8.57 22.72 23.90
CA MET A 347 -9.29 22.48 22.65
C MET A 347 -9.57 20.98 22.50
N PRO A 348 -10.71 20.47 23.01
CA PRO A 348 -11.17 19.12 22.71
C PRO A 348 -11.19 18.83 21.22
N PHE A 349 -10.67 17.66 20.86
CA PHE A 349 -10.65 17.16 19.50
C PHE A 349 -11.76 16.13 19.31
N THR A 350 -12.79 16.53 18.59
CA THR A 350 -13.91 15.68 18.21
C THR A 350 -13.82 15.34 16.74
N TYR A 351 -14.75 14.51 16.25
CA TYR A 351 -14.83 14.26 14.81
C TYR A 351 -15.24 15.51 14.02
N GLU A 352 -15.97 16.46 14.63
CA GLU A 352 -16.37 17.72 14.00
C GLU A 352 -15.23 18.75 13.97
N GLY A 353 -14.14 18.49 14.70
CA GLY A 353 -12.95 19.32 14.76
C GLY A 353 -12.59 19.74 16.18
N LEU A 354 -11.80 20.80 16.28
CA LEU A 354 -11.41 21.45 17.53
C LEU A 354 -12.48 22.44 17.94
N HIS A 355 -12.93 22.29 19.17
CA HIS A 355 -13.85 23.21 19.81
C HIS A 355 -13.16 23.80 21.04
N PRO A 356 -13.31 25.10 21.30
CA PRO A 356 -12.80 25.68 22.53
C PRO A 356 -13.62 25.25 23.74
N GLN A 357 -12.95 24.99 24.86
CA GLN A 357 -13.62 25.00 26.14
C GLN A 357 -13.87 26.43 26.61
N THR A 358 -14.96 26.60 27.36
CA THR A 358 -15.38 27.87 27.96
C THR A 358 -14.35 28.47 28.92
N GLU A 359 -13.50 27.63 29.51
CA GLU A 359 -12.42 28.09 30.39
C GLU A 359 -11.21 28.50 29.55
N VAL A 360 -10.94 29.80 29.56
CA VAL A 360 -9.78 30.43 28.94
C VAL A 360 -8.93 31.09 30.03
N CYS A 361 -7.61 30.99 29.92
CA CYS A 361 -6.67 31.66 30.80
C CYS A 361 -5.91 32.72 30.02
N VAL A 362 -5.98 33.99 30.42
CA VAL A 362 -5.22 35.08 29.80
C VAL A 362 -4.13 35.59 30.74
N TYR A 363 -2.89 35.57 30.26
CA TYR A 363 -1.73 36.12 30.93
C TYR A 363 -1.35 37.45 30.28
N ARG A 364 -1.10 38.47 31.09
CA ARG A 364 -0.80 39.83 30.62
C ARG A 364 0.63 40.20 30.95
N ASP A 365 1.30 40.85 30.01
CA ASP A 365 2.62 41.46 30.18
C ASP A 365 2.61 42.87 29.59
N GLY A 366 2.22 43.85 30.41
CA GLY A 366 2.26 45.28 30.07
C GLY A 366 1.20 45.79 29.09
N CYS A 367 0.30 44.95 28.58
CA CYS A 367 -0.75 45.35 27.64
C CYS A 367 -1.94 46.09 28.28
N GLY A 368 -2.70 46.80 27.44
CA GLY A 368 -3.94 47.45 27.81
C GLY A 368 -5.02 46.46 28.27
N GLU A 369 -5.98 46.93 29.08
CA GLU A 369 -7.11 46.10 29.54
C GLU A 369 -8.02 45.64 28.39
N GLU A 370 -8.15 46.46 27.35
CA GLU A 370 -8.98 46.15 26.18
C GLU A 370 -8.43 44.94 25.40
N LEU A 371 -7.11 44.87 25.16
CA LEU A 371 -6.50 43.73 24.48
C LEU A 371 -6.76 42.42 25.23
N ALA A 372 -6.60 42.43 26.56
CA ALA A 372 -6.80 41.23 27.37
C ALA A 372 -8.28 40.79 27.35
N ALA A 373 -9.21 41.72 27.46
CA ALA A 373 -10.65 41.43 27.42
C ALA A 373 -11.08 40.91 26.04
N ASP A 374 -10.61 41.53 24.96
CA ASP A 374 -10.86 41.05 23.60
C ASP A 374 -10.31 39.62 23.43
N LEU A 375 -9.10 39.36 23.93
CA LEU A 375 -8.45 38.05 23.85
C LEU A 375 -9.21 36.97 24.63
N GLU A 376 -9.77 37.26 25.81
CA GLU A 376 -10.63 36.33 26.55
C GLU A 376 -11.87 35.88 25.75
N THR A 377 -12.34 36.70 24.82
CA THR A 377 -13.50 36.38 23.98
C THR A 377 -13.15 35.71 22.65
N LEU A 378 -11.87 35.43 22.37
CA LEU A 378 -11.40 34.88 21.08
C LEU A 378 -12.07 33.54 20.69
N PHE A 379 -12.67 32.86 21.66
CA PHE A 379 -13.27 31.55 21.49
C PHE A 379 -14.71 31.45 22.04
N GLN A 380 -15.30 32.58 22.43
CA GLN A 380 -16.68 32.71 22.90
C GLN A 380 -17.55 33.37 21.83
#